data_AF-A0A840ZKS6-F1
#
_entry.id   AF-A0A840ZKS6-F1
#
_cell.length_a   1.000
_cell.length_b   1.000
_cell.length_c   1.000
_cell.angle_alpha   90.00
_cell.angle_beta   90.00
_cell.angle_gamma   90.00
#
_symmetry.space_group_name_H-M   'P 1'
#
loop_
_entity.id
_entity.type
_entity.pdbx_description
1 polymer ?
#
loop_
_entity_poly.entity_id
_entity_poly.type
_entity_poly.pdbx_seq_one_letter_code
_entity_poly.pdbx_strand_id
1 'polypeptide(L)'
;MRTIVYADGGCDPNPGPGGWGVVIQAPGGTVELCGGERATTNNRMELTAAISALEHFPEGASIEMRCDSQYVVKSVTEWMRGWKARGWRTATGPVKNVDLMQRLDALASARDVRWTWVRGHAGEAGNERADRLAAQGRREALTGVKSTASSAAASSSSSSATASASAATSATISAPSAPSPVQKTTPVALPSDLVGALTRAADRAGTTPQALLEEALRLALDLGPAGIARARQDFSSRKAS
;
A
#
# COMPACT_ATOMS: atom_id res chain seq x y z
N MET A 1 1.16 4.26 -31.45
CA MET A 1 1.76 4.80 -30.20
C MET A 1 0.98 4.23 -29.03
N ARG A 2 1.62 3.91 -27.90
CA ARG A 2 0.92 3.42 -26.70
C ARG A 2 0.49 4.61 -25.84
N THR A 3 -0.71 4.53 -25.28
CA THR A 3 -1.17 5.50 -24.27
C THR A 3 -0.50 5.17 -22.94
N ILE A 4 0.16 6.15 -22.32
CA ILE A 4 0.82 5.96 -21.02
C ILE A 4 -0.23 6.11 -19.92
N VAL A 5 -0.25 5.15 -19.02
CA VAL A 5 -1.20 5.10 -17.90
C VAL A 5 -0.42 4.82 -16.62
N TYR A 6 -0.65 5.63 -15.59
CA TYR A 6 -0.13 5.43 -14.26
C TYR A 6 -1.25 4.90 -13.38
N ALA A 7 -0.98 3.85 -12.61
CA ALA A 7 -1.94 3.29 -11.68
C ALA A 7 -1.25 2.97 -10.34
N ASP A 8 -1.87 3.44 -9.26
CA ASP A 8 -1.37 3.30 -7.89
C ASP A 8 -2.55 3.07 -6.93
N GLY A 9 -2.30 2.40 -5.82
CA GLY A 9 -3.29 2.15 -4.78
C GLY A 9 -2.68 1.72 -3.46
N GLY A 10 -3.37 2.02 -2.36
CA GLY A 10 -2.88 1.71 -1.04
C GLY A 10 -3.91 1.91 0.06
N CYS A 11 -3.62 1.32 1.23
CA CYS A 11 -4.38 1.47 2.46
C CYS A 11 -3.49 2.04 3.57
N ASP A 12 -4.15 2.73 4.49
CA ASP A 12 -3.53 3.15 5.73
C ASP A 12 -4.62 3.29 6.82
N PRO A 13 -4.63 2.42 7.85
CA PRO A 13 -3.79 1.23 8.05
C PRO A 13 -4.09 0.08 7.06
N ASN A 14 -3.31 -1.01 7.08
CA ASN A 14 -3.47 -2.19 6.20
C ASN A 14 -3.60 -3.50 7.00
N PRO A 15 -4.75 -4.22 6.96
CA PRO A 15 -5.98 -3.87 6.26
C PRO A 15 -6.66 -2.64 6.86
N GLY A 16 -7.48 -1.96 6.07
CA GLY A 16 -8.17 -0.75 6.50
C GLY A 16 -8.77 0.02 5.32
N PRO A 17 -9.04 1.33 5.50
CA PRO A 17 -9.52 2.16 4.43
C PRO A 17 -8.44 2.28 3.35
N GLY A 18 -8.83 2.04 2.12
CA GLY A 18 -7.96 2.07 0.95
C GLY A 18 -8.51 2.92 -0.16
N GLY A 19 -7.61 3.35 -1.04
CA GLY A 19 -7.97 4.04 -2.26
C GLY A 19 -7.02 3.69 -3.40
N TRP A 20 -7.49 3.92 -4.61
CA TRP A 20 -6.77 3.71 -5.84
C TRP A 20 -6.91 4.95 -6.74
N GLY A 21 -5.91 5.17 -7.58
CA GLY A 21 -5.80 6.31 -8.48
C GLY A 21 -5.22 5.91 -9.82
N VAL A 22 -5.73 6.52 -10.89
CA VAL A 22 -5.28 6.28 -12.27
C VAL A 22 -5.13 7.62 -12.98
N VAL A 23 -4.04 7.76 -13.73
CA VAL A 23 -3.77 8.91 -14.59
C VAL A 23 -3.47 8.41 -16.00
N ILE A 24 -4.30 8.80 -16.96
CA ILE A 24 -4.18 8.43 -18.38
C ILE A 24 -3.70 9.65 -19.17
N GLN A 25 -2.55 9.53 -19.82
CA GLN A 25 -1.99 10.57 -20.68
C GLN A 25 -2.51 10.39 -22.12
N ALA A 26 -3.68 10.95 -22.41
CA ALA A 26 -4.27 10.89 -23.75
C ALA A 26 -3.89 12.13 -24.59
N PRO A 27 -3.93 12.04 -25.94
CA PRO A 27 -3.63 13.18 -26.81
C PRO A 27 -4.52 14.41 -26.57
N GLY A 28 -5.77 14.19 -26.14
CA GLY A 28 -6.74 15.25 -25.84
C GLY A 28 -6.65 15.82 -24.43
N GLY A 29 -5.67 15.40 -23.63
CA GLY A 29 -5.50 15.80 -22.23
C GLY A 29 -5.41 14.63 -21.27
N THR A 30 -5.16 14.95 -20.00
CA THR A 30 -5.05 13.95 -18.92
C THR A 30 -6.44 13.56 -18.43
N VAL A 31 -6.70 12.26 -18.35
CA VAL A 31 -7.89 11.71 -17.67
C VAL A 31 -7.46 11.14 -16.33
N GLU A 32 -8.22 11.45 -15.28
CA GLU A 32 -7.94 11.03 -13.92
C GLU A 32 -9.13 10.27 -13.34
N LEU A 33 -8.86 9.11 -12.75
CA LEU A 33 -9.86 8.27 -12.11
C LEU A 33 -9.40 7.95 -10.69
N CYS A 34 -10.33 7.87 -9.75
CA CYS A 34 -10.04 7.38 -8.41
C CYS A 34 -11.27 6.72 -7.78
N GLY A 35 -11.01 5.95 -6.72
CA GLY A 35 -12.04 5.34 -5.90
C GLY A 35 -11.43 4.75 -4.64
N GLY A 36 -12.26 4.23 -3.75
CA GLY A 36 -11.76 3.62 -2.52
C GLY A 36 -12.79 2.74 -1.83
N GLU A 37 -12.31 1.98 -0.87
CA GLU A 37 -13.08 1.03 -0.07
C GLU A 37 -12.75 1.23 1.41
N ARG A 38 -13.77 1.17 2.29
CA ARG A 38 -13.57 1.35 3.74
C ARG A 38 -12.77 0.22 4.40
N ALA A 39 -12.84 -0.99 3.84
CA ALA A 39 -12.20 -2.17 4.40
C ALA A 39 -11.60 -3.01 3.26
N THR A 40 -10.29 -2.82 3.03
CA THR A 40 -9.55 -3.47 1.96
C THR A 40 -8.08 -3.62 2.33
N THR A 41 -7.21 -3.93 1.36
CA THR A 41 -5.75 -4.07 1.57
C THR A 41 -4.97 -3.34 0.49
N ASN A 42 -3.69 -3.03 0.74
CA ASN A 42 -2.81 -2.38 -0.24
C ASN A 42 -2.85 -3.10 -1.59
N ASN A 43 -2.56 -4.40 -1.60
CA ASN A 43 -2.51 -5.20 -2.83
C ASN A 43 -3.84 -5.22 -3.59
N ARG A 44 -4.99 -5.18 -2.88
CA ARG A 44 -6.29 -5.10 -3.55
C ARG A 44 -6.47 -3.75 -4.22
N MET A 45 -6.09 -2.65 -3.58
CA MET A 45 -6.18 -1.31 -4.19
C MET A 45 -5.22 -1.13 -5.36
N GLU A 46 -4.00 -1.66 -5.29
CA GLU A 46 -3.06 -1.68 -6.42
C GLU A 46 -3.65 -2.44 -7.63
N LEU A 47 -4.24 -3.63 -7.39
CA LEU A 47 -4.90 -4.41 -8.44
C LEU A 47 -6.13 -3.69 -9.00
N THR A 48 -6.95 -3.10 -8.14
CA THR A 48 -8.13 -2.34 -8.55
C THR A 48 -7.73 -1.14 -9.41
N ALA A 49 -6.65 -0.42 -9.07
CA ALA A 49 -6.14 0.67 -9.90
C ALA A 49 -5.84 0.20 -11.33
N ALA A 50 -5.09 -0.90 -11.47
CA ALA A 50 -4.75 -1.47 -12.77
C ALA A 50 -5.99 -1.98 -13.54
N ILE A 51 -6.94 -2.60 -12.85
CA ILE A 51 -8.21 -3.06 -13.44
C ILE A 51 -9.04 -1.87 -13.94
N SER A 52 -9.27 -0.87 -13.09
CA SER A 52 -10.05 0.32 -13.44
C SER A 52 -9.42 1.11 -14.59
N ALA A 53 -8.09 1.13 -14.65
CA ALA A 53 -7.37 1.69 -15.80
C ALA A 53 -7.67 0.93 -17.09
N LEU A 54 -7.62 -0.40 -17.10
CA LEU A 54 -7.90 -1.21 -18.30
C LEU A 54 -9.37 -1.12 -18.73
N GLU A 55 -10.31 -1.05 -17.80
CA GLU A 55 -11.75 -0.93 -18.08
C GLU A 55 -12.11 0.36 -18.81
N HIS A 56 -11.32 1.42 -18.63
CA HIS A 56 -11.50 2.67 -19.35
C HIS A 56 -11.26 2.53 -20.87
N PHE A 57 -10.38 1.61 -21.27
CA PHE A 57 -10.02 1.44 -22.67
C PHE A 57 -10.87 0.38 -23.37
N PRO A 58 -11.20 0.54 -24.66
CA PRO A 58 -11.81 -0.53 -25.43
C PRO A 58 -10.85 -1.71 -25.63
N GLU A 59 -11.40 -2.86 -26.04
CA GLU A 59 -10.58 -4.00 -26.48
C GLU A 59 -9.67 -3.61 -27.66
N GLY A 60 -8.51 -4.24 -27.75
CA GLY A 60 -7.49 -3.95 -28.77
C GLY A 60 -6.66 -2.68 -28.55
N ALA A 61 -6.95 -1.88 -27.52
CA ALA A 61 -6.18 -0.68 -27.21
C ALA A 61 -4.71 -1.00 -26.86
N SER A 62 -3.79 -0.15 -27.33
CA SER A 62 -2.35 -0.24 -27.03
C SER A 62 -1.99 0.65 -25.84
N ILE A 63 -1.62 0.04 -24.72
CA ILE A 63 -1.40 0.70 -23.42
C ILE A 63 0.03 0.44 -22.94
N GLU A 64 0.65 1.43 -22.30
CA GLU A 64 1.81 1.27 -21.43
C GLU A 64 1.37 1.55 -19.99
N MET A 65 1.18 0.49 -19.21
CA MET A 65 0.78 0.56 -17.81
C MET A 65 2.03 0.70 -16.94
N ARG A 66 2.10 1.79 -16.19
CA ARG A 66 3.16 2.09 -15.21
C ARG A 66 2.59 1.96 -13.81
N CYS A 67 3.18 1.07 -13.04
CA CYS A 67 2.83 0.83 -11.63
C CYS A 67 4.11 0.72 -10.81
N ASP A 68 4.11 1.23 -9.58
CA ASP A 68 5.17 0.98 -8.61
C ASP A 68 4.95 -0.30 -7.77
N SER A 69 3.74 -0.87 -7.84
CA SER A 69 3.46 -2.20 -7.32
C SER A 69 4.21 -3.29 -8.09
N GLN A 70 5.27 -3.81 -7.48
CA GLN A 70 5.90 -5.04 -7.96
C GLN A 70 4.95 -6.23 -7.92
N TYR A 71 3.97 -6.23 -7.01
CA TYR A 71 3.00 -7.31 -6.91
C TYR A 71 2.13 -7.37 -8.17
N VAL A 72 1.59 -6.25 -8.64
CA VAL A 72 0.82 -6.17 -9.89
C VAL A 72 1.70 -6.57 -11.07
N VAL A 73 2.86 -5.92 -11.24
CA VAL A 73 3.72 -6.13 -12.41
C VAL A 73 4.20 -7.58 -12.50
N LYS A 74 4.69 -8.18 -11.41
CA LYS A 74 5.14 -9.59 -11.44
C LYS A 74 3.99 -10.58 -11.59
N SER A 75 2.81 -10.25 -11.07
CA SER A 75 1.63 -11.10 -11.25
C SER A 75 1.35 -11.27 -12.74
N VAL A 76 1.26 -10.18 -13.50
CA VAL A 76 0.94 -10.24 -14.94
C VAL A 76 2.12 -10.71 -15.81
N THR A 77 3.37 -10.36 -15.48
CA THR A 77 4.52 -10.69 -16.34
C THR A 77 5.14 -12.06 -16.05
N GLU A 78 5.07 -12.55 -14.81
CA GLU A 78 5.80 -13.75 -14.38
C GLU A 78 4.86 -14.87 -13.90
N TRP A 79 3.90 -14.57 -13.03
CA TRP A 79 3.22 -15.60 -12.24
C TRP A 79 1.90 -16.09 -12.83
N MET A 80 1.13 -15.20 -13.45
CA MET A 80 -0.24 -15.45 -13.90
C MET A 80 -0.33 -16.61 -14.90
N ARG A 81 0.65 -16.76 -15.80
CA ARG A 81 0.73 -17.93 -16.69
C ARG A 81 0.77 -19.25 -15.93
N GLY A 82 1.61 -19.33 -14.89
CA GLY A 82 1.74 -20.51 -14.05
C GLY A 82 0.50 -20.77 -13.19
N TRP A 83 -0.12 -19.70 -12.68
CA TRP A 83 -1.37 -19.82 -11.92
C TRP A 83 -2.52 -20.32 -12.78
N LYS A 84 -2.69 -19.81 -14.01
CA LYS A 84 -3.72 -20.29 -14.95
C LYS A 84 -3.56 -21.77 -15.27
N ALA A 85 -2.32 -22.22 -15.55
CA ALA A 85 -2.03 -23.62 -15.81
C ALA A 85 -2.37 -24.55 -14.62
N ARG A 86 -2.36 -24.02 -13.39
CA ARG A 86 -2.67 -24.73 -12.16
C ARG A 86 -4.10 -24.47 -11.65
N GLY A 87 -4.99 -23.93 -12.49
CA GLY A 87 -6.37 -23.64 -12.11
C GLY A 87 -6.49 -22.60 -10.98
N TRP A 88 -5.59 -21.61 -10.96
CA TRP A 88 -5.51 -20.55 -9.95
C TRP A 88 -5.23 -21.05 -8.52
N ARG A 89 -4.42 -22.11 -8.40
CA ARG A 89 -3.99 -22.68 -7.12
C ARG A 89 -2.47 -22.70 -6.98
N THR A 90 -2.02 -22.45 -5.75
CA THR A 90 -0.64 -22.59 -5.29
C THR A 90 -0.49 -23.86 -4.43
N ALA A 91 0.72 -24.16 -3.95
CA ALA A 91 0.92 -25.29 -3.05
C ALA A 91 0.16 -25.13 -1.72
N THR A 92 -0.09 -23.90 -1.29
CA THR A 92 -0.71 -23.58 0.00
C THR A 92 -2.21 -23.26 -0.10
N GLY A 93 -2.83 -23.45 -1.27
CA GLY A 93 -4.24 -23.13 -1.51
C GLY A 93 -4.46 -22.18 -2.69
N PRO A 94 -5.65 -21.59 -2.82
CA PRO A 94 -5.98 -20.65 -3.89
C PRO A 94 -5.00 -19.47 -3.96
N VAL A 95 -4.78 -18.95 -5.17
CA VAL A 95 -4.00 -17.71 -5.36
C VAL A 95 -4.66 -16.57 -4.58
N LYS A 96 -3.87 -15.75 -3.88
CA LYS A 96 -4.37 -14.58 -3.15
C LYS A 96 -4.98 -13.57 -4.13
N ASN A 97 -6.12 -12.98 -3.76
CA ASN A 97 -6.87 -12.04 -4.61
C ASN A 97 -7.26 -12.63 -5.97
N VAL A 98 -7.57 -13.93 -6.03
CA VAL A 98 -7.92 -14.63 -7.29
C VAL A 98 -9.06 -13.95 -8.05
N ASP A 99 -10.02 -13.36 -7.33
CA ASP A 99 -11.13 -12.59 -7.88
C ASP A 99 -10.65 -11.42 -8.75
N LEU A 100 -9.72 -10.61 -8.23
CA LEU A 100 -9.14 -9.48 -8.96
C LEU A 100 -8.15 -9.95 -10.02
N MET A 101 -7.36 -10.99 -9.73
CA MET A 101 -6.38 -11.52 -10.69
C MET A 101 -7.02 -12.07 -11.96
N GLN A 102 -8.14 -12.78 -11.83
CA GLN A 102 -8.89 -13.29 -12.99
C GLN A 102 -9.49 -12.16 -13.82
N ARG A 103 -10.03 -11.12 -13.17
CA ARG A 103 -10.55 -9.92 -13.86
C ARG A 103 -9.42 -9.18 -14.58
N LEU A 104 -8.27 -9.01 -13.93
CA LEU A 104 -7.09 -8.38 -14.51
C LEU A 104 -6.59 -9.17 -15.73
N ASP A 105 -6.50 -10.50 -15.64
CA ASP A 105 -6.09 -11.38 -16.74
C ASP A 105 -7.01 -11.23 -17.97
N ALA A 106 -8.32 -11.26 -17.75
CA ALA A 106 -9.30 -11.12 -18.83
C ALA A 106 -9.17 -9.77 -19.55
N LEU A 107 -9.09 -8.67 -18.78
CA LEU A 107 -8.96 -7.33 -19.33
C LEU A 107 -7.63 -7.10 -20.04
N ALA A 108 -6.53 -7.58 -19.45
CA ALA A 108 -5.20 -7.45 -20.02
C ALA A 108 -5.03 -8.31 -21.29
N SER A 109 -5.65 -9.49 -21.34
CA SER A 109 -5.59 -10.38 -22.51
C SER A 109 -6.36 -9.82 -23.72
N ALA A 110 -7.38 -8.99 -23.49
CA ALA A 110 -8.16 -8.36 -24.55
C ALA A 110 -7.54 -7.06 -25.10
N ARG A 111 -6.37 -6.65 -24.59
CA ARG A 111 -5.69 -5.38 -24.92
C ARG A 111 -4.20 -5.62 -25.17
N ASP A 112 -3.56 -4.73 -25.91
CA ASP A 112 -2.10 -4.77 -26.07
C ASP A 112 -1.46 -3.97 -24.93
N VAL A 113 -1.19 -4.62 -23.80
CA VAL A 113 -0.66 -3.97 -22.59
C VAL A 113 0.83 -4.25 -22.40
N ARG A 114 1.63 -3.18 -22.36
CA ARG A 114 3.02 -3.21 -21.89
C ARG A 114 3.04 -2.84 -20.42
N TRP A 115 3.65 -3.67 -19.59
CA TRP A 115 3.79 -3.42 -18.16
C TRP A 115 5.19 -2.89 -17.84
N THR A 116 5.25 -1.74 -17.18
CA THR A 116 6.48 -1.07 -16.77
C THR A 116 6.43 -0.88 -15.27
N TRP A 117 7.39 -1.46 -14.55
CA TRP A 117 7.57 -1.15 -13.14
C TRP A 117 8.32 0.18 -13.01
N VAL A 118 7.74 1.11 -12.26
CA VAL A 118 8.38 2.38 -11.90
C VAL A 118 8.73 2.36 -10.42
N ARG A 119 9.73 3.14 -10.01
CA ARG A 119 10.08 3.24 -8.60
C ARG A 119 9.11 4.23 -7.93
N GLY A 120 8.42 3.78 -6.88
CA GLY A 120 7.53 4.63 -6.09
C GLY A 120 8.27 5.87 -5.54
N HIS A 121 7.57 7.01 -5.54
CA HIS A 121 8.05 8.33 -5.05
C HIS A 121 9.42 8.77 -5.63
N ALA A 122 9.74 8.41 -6.86
CA ALA A 122 11.01 8.72 -7.51
C ALA A 122 10.95 9.90 -8.51
N GLY A 123 9.96 10.79 -8.41
CA GLY A 123 9.88 12.01 -9.24
C GLY A 123 9.12 11.86 -10.56
N GLU A 124 8.44 10.73 -10.83
CA GLU A 124 7.54 10.61 -11.97
C GLU A 124 6.19 11.27 -11.66
N ALA A 125 5.97 12.47 -12.21
CA ALA A 125 4.79 13.29 -11.94
C ALA A 125 3.45 12.56 -12.14
N GLY A 126 3.37 11.64 -13.11
CA GLY A 126 2.19 10.80 -13.33
C GLY A 126 1.91 9.82 -12.19
N ASN A 127 2.95 9.16 -11.68
CA ASN A 127 2.84 8.24 -10.54
C ASN A 127 2.49 9.00 -9.26
N GLU A 128 3.15 10.13 -9.00
CA GLU A 128 2.82 10.98 -7.85
C GLU A 128 1.38 11.52 -7.91
N ARG A 129 0.86 11.76 -9.11
CA ARG A 129 -0.55 12.14 -9.27
C ARG A 129 -1.47 10.96 -9.00
N ALA A 130 -1.13 9.76 -9.43
CA ALA A 130 -1.88 8.54 -9.11
C ALA A 130 -1.91 8.27 -7.59
N ASP A 131 -0.79 8.43 -6.88
CA ASP A 131 -0.72 8.34 -5.40
C ASP A 131 -1.66 9.36 -4.73
N ARG A 132 -1.63 10.62 -5.17
CA ARG A 132 -2.55 11.65 -4.67
C ARG A 132 -4.02 11.31 -4.90
N LEU A 133 -4.34 10.70 -6.04
CA LEU A 133 -5.68 10.21 -6.37
C LEU A 133 -6.08 9.01 -5.50
N ALA A 134 -5.15 8.09 -5.22
CA ALA A 134 -5.39 6.99 -4.28
C ALA A 134 -5.66 7.51 -2.86
N ALA A 135 -4.88 8.48 -2.39
CA ALA A 135 -5.13 9.16 -1.11
C ALA A 135 -6.48 9.89 -1.09
N GLN A 136 -6.90 10.48 -2.21
CA GLN A 136 -8.24 11.06 -2.36
C GLN A 136 -9.32 10.00 -2.25
N GLY A 137 -9.24 8.92 -3.05
CA GLY A 137 -10.22 7.83 -3.02
C GLY A 137 -10.38 7.20 -1.63
N ARG A 138 -9.27 7.05 -0.89
CA ARG A 138 -9.29 6.59 0.51
C ARG A 138 -10.08 7.54 1.42
N ARG A 139 -9.87 8.85 1.31
CA ARG A 139 -10.62 9.86 2.08
C ARG A 139 -12.11 9.83 1.75
N GLU A 140 -12.46 9.77 0.47
CA GLU A 140 -13.86 9.71 0.02
C GLU A 140 -14.56 8.46 0.53
N ALA A 141 -13.87 7.31 0.55
CA ALA A 141 -14.42 6.07 1.10
C ALA A 141 -14.74 6.21 2.60
N LEU A 142 -13.88 6.89 3.37
CA LEU A 142 -14.10 7.13 4.80
C LEU A 142 -15.28 8.08 5.04
N THR A 143 -15.28 9.23 4.38
CA THR A 143 -16.30 10.28 4.62
C THR A 143 -17.63 9.99 3.95
N GLY A 144 -17.67 9.12 2.93
CA GLY A 144 -18.86 8.87 2.12
C GLY A 144 -19.20 10.02 1.16
N VAL A 145 -18.35 11.05 1.05
CA VAL A 145 -18.54 12.21 0.18
C VAL A 145 -17.54 12.12 -0.96
N LYS A 146 -18.04 12.05 -2.19
CA LYS A 146 -17.19 12.18 -3.39
C LYS A 146 -16.68 13.62 -3.48
N SER A 147 -15.37 13.80 -3.60
CA SER A 147 -14.78 15.14 -3.76
C SER A 147 -15.02 15.58 -5.20
N THR A 148 -16.09 16.34 -5.41
CA THR A 148 -16.35 17.03 -6.67
C THR A 148 -15.36 18.17 -6.84
N ALA A 149 -14.15 17.88 -7.29
CA ALA A 149 -13.14 18.89 -7.62
C ALA A 149 -12.75 18.82 -9.09
N SER A 150 -13.62 19.36 -9.96
CA SER A 150 -13.24 20.29 -11.03
C SER A 150 -14.49 20.88 -11.70
N SER A 151 -14.95 22.03 -11.20
CA SER A 151 -15.48 23.15 -12.01
C SER A 151 -15.83 24.32 -11.08
N ALA A 152 -15.27 25.47 -11.42
CA ALA A 152 -15.66 26.84 -11.05
C ALA A 152 -15.38 27.35 -9.60
N ALA A 153 -14.87 28.57 -9.61
CA ALA A 153 -14.40 29.37 -8.48
C ALA A 153 -15.55 29.97 -7.63
N ALA A 154 -15.18 30.24 -6.37
CA ALA A 154 -15.70 31.26 -5.46
C ALA A 154 -17.22 31.29 -5.18
N SER A 155 -17.59 30.95 -3.94
CA SER A 155 -17.93 31.95 -2.91
C SER A 155 -18.27 31.29 -1.58
N SER A 156 -17.77 31.91 -0.51
CA SER A 156 -17.95 31.60 0.90
C SER A 156 -19.39 31.65 1.39
N SER A 157 -19.73 30.80 2.36
CA SER A 157 -20.14 31.27 3.70
C SER A 157 -20.32 30.12 4.69
N SER A 158 -19.92 30.45 5.91
CA SER A 158 -19.92 29.71 7.16
C SER A 158 -21.30 29.23 7.63
N SER A 159 -21.34 28.12 8.39
CA SER A 159 -22.07 28.03 9.66
C SER A 159 -21.63 26.82 10.48
N SER A 160 -21.16 27.12 11.69
CA SER A 160 -20.89 26.25 12.82
C SER A 160 -22.16 25.64 13.42
N ALA A 161 -22.10 24.38 13.87
CA ALA A 161 -22.90 23.91 15.00
C ALA A 161 -22.24 22.71 15.71
N THR A 162 -22.27 22.81 17.02
CA THR A 162 -21.65 22.03 18.09
C THR A 162 -22.49 20.82 18.55
N ALA A 163 -21.80 19.96 19.33
CA ALA A 163 -22.28 19.05 20.37
C ALA A 163 -22.49 17.58 19.97
N SER A 164 -22.40 16.57 20.84
CA SER A 164 -21.58 16.25 22.03
C SER A 164 -22.09 14.87 22.52
N ALA A 165 -21.16 13.98 22.89
CA ALA A 165 -21.24 12.92 23.91
C ALA A 165 -22.02 11.59 23.75
N SER A 166 -21.28 10.53 24.15
CA SER A 166 -21.67 9.30 24.90
C SER A 166 -22.48 8.19 24.21
N ALA A 167 -22.30 6.88 24.47
CA ALA A 167 -21.37 6.08 25.28
C ALA A 167 -21.62 4.58 24.97
N ALA A 168 -20.60 3.73 25.23
CA ALA A 168 -20.62 2.27 25.49
C ALA A 168 -21.17 1.33 24.38
N THR A 169 -20.52 0.21 24.04
CA THR A 169 -20.39 -0.97 24.92
C THR A 169 -19.37 -1.98 24.33
N SER A 170 -18.69 -2.68 25.24
CA SER A 170 -17.70 -3.74 25.06
C SER A 170 -18.17 -4.97 24.25
N ALA A 171 -17.25 -5.57 23.48
CA ALA A 171 -17.18 -7.02 23.30
C ALA A 171 -15.77 -7.46 22.86
N THR A 172 -15.11 -8.19 23.75
CA THR A 172 -13.81 -8.87 23.61
C THR A 172 -13.97 -10.18 22.84
N ILE A 173 -13.15 -10.44 21.81
CA ILE A 173 -12.65 -11.78 21.46
C ILE A 173 -11.20 -11.66 20.96
N SER A 174 -10.32 -12.47 21.55
CA SER A 174 -8.88 -12.56 21.27
C SER A 174 -8.52 -13.61 20.18
N ALA A 175 -7.40 -13.33 19.49
CA ALA A 175 -6.36 -14.25 18.97
C ALA A 175 -6.60 -15.01 17.63
N PRO A 176 -5.53 -15.55 16.99
CA PRO A 176 -4.49 -14.81 16.26
C PRO A 176 -4.34 -15.35 14.81
N SER A 177 -3.98 -14.54 13.81
CA SER A 177 -3.68 -15.08 12.47
C SER A 177 -2.70 -14.24 11.63
N ALA A 178 -1.43 -14.65 11.73
CA ALA A 178 -0.42 -14.94 10.70
C ALA A 178 -0.22 -14.03 9.44
N PRO A 179 1.05 -13.91 8.97
CA PRO A 179 1.55 -12.72 8.28
C PRO A 179 1.40 -12.71 6.75
N SER A 180 1.38 -11.49 6.21
CA SER A 180 1.46 -11.16 4.79
C SER A 180 2.79 -11.60 4.13
N PRO A 181 2.83 -11.93 2.83
CA PRO A 181 4.05 -12.35 2.16
C PRO A 181 4.94 -11.15 1.81
N VAL A 182 5.84 -10.85 2.74
CA VAL A 182 7.30 -10.70 2.58
C VAL A 182 7.76 -10.11 1.24
N GLN A 183 8.05 -8.80 1.28
CA GLN A 183 9.10 -8.20 0.44
C GLN A 183 10.33 -9.11 0.47
N LYS A 184 11.03 -9.34 -0.64
CA LYS A 184 12.29 -10.10 -0.63
C LYS A 184 13.32 -9.33 0.21
N THR A 185 13.27 -9.54 1.52
CA THR A 185 14.32 -9.22 2.47
C THR A 185 15.22 -10.44 2.52
N THR A 186 16.54 -10.23 2.46
CA THR A 186 17.46 -11.29 2.86
C THR A 186 17.25 -11.51 4.35
N PRO A 187 16.85 -12.72 4.80
CA PRO A 187 16.74 -12.99 6.22
C PRO A 187 18.12 -12.79 6.87
N VAL A 188 18.24 -11.81 7.75
CA VAL A 188 19.43 -11.63 8.57
C VAL A 188 19.22 -12.44 9.83
N ALA A 189 20.00 -13.52 10.00
CA ALA A 189 19.98 -14.29 11.23
C ALA A 189 20.49 -13.41 12.38
N LEU A 190 19.66 -13.23 13.41
CA LEU A 190 20.08 -12.55 14.63
C LEU A 190 20.81 -13.55 15.55
N PRO A 191 21.93 -13.14 16.17
CA PRO A 191 22.59 -13.92 17.21
C PRO A 191 21.62 -14.28 18.37
N SER A 192 21.71 -15.49 18.90
CA SER A 192 20.78 -16.00 19.93
C SER A 192 20.84 -15.23 21.25
N ASP A 193 22.01 -14.70 21.60
CA ASP A 193 22.24 -13.81 22.73
C ASP A 193 21.48 -12.48 22.59
N LEU A 194 21.47 -11.91 21.38
CA LEU A 194 20.71 -10.70 21.07
C LEU A 194 19.20 -10.93 21.18
N VAL A 195 18.71 -12.06 20.66
CA VAL A 195 17.29 -12.45 20.78
C VAL A 195 16.88 -12.59 22.25
N GLY A 196 17.72 -13.22 23.07
CA GLY A 196 17.49 -13.34 24.51
C GLY A 196 17.50 -11.99 25.24
N ALA A 197 18.40 -11.07 24.86
CA ALA A 197 18.47 -9.74 25.43
C ALA A 197 17.25 -8.88 25.09
N LEU A 198 16.80 -8.93 23.83
CA LEU A 198 15.61 -8.23 23.35
C LEU A 198 14.35 -8.70 24.08
N THR A 199 14.22 -10.01 24.28
CA THR A 199 13.06 -10.59 24.99
C THR A 199 12.96 -10.04 26.42
N ARG A 200 14.06 -10.11 27.19
CA ARG A 200 14.08 -9.58 28.56
C ARG A 200 13.85 -8.07 28.63
N ALA A 201 14.33 -7.33 27.63
CA ALA A 201 14.12 -5.88 27.57
C ALA A 201 12.64 -5.55 27.28
N ALA A 202 11.99 -6.32 26.41
CA ALA A 202 10.58 -6.16 26.09
C ALA A 202 9.69 -6.46 27.30
N ASP A 203 9.99 -7.52 28.05
CA ASP A 203 9.27 -7.87 29.28
C ASP A 203 9.33 -6.73 30.31
N ARG A 204 10.51 -6.13 30.52
CA ARG A 204 10.68 -4.99 31.45
C ARG A 204 9.94 -3.74 30.99
N ALA A 205 9.83 -3.54 29.68
CA ALA A 205 9.16 -2.40 29.08
C ALA A 205 7.64 -2.62 28.89
N GLY A 206 7.11 -3.79 29.25
CA GLY A 206 5.68 -4.11 29.08
C GLY A 206 5.24 -4.16 27.61
N THR A 207 6.15 -4.51 26.70
CA THR A 207 5.90 -4.54 25.25
C THR A 207 6.34 -5.87 24.64
N THR A 208 6.14 -6.05 23.33
CA THR A 208 6.59 -7.25 22.62
C THR A 208 8.04 -7.07 22.11
N PRO A 209 8.82 -8.16 21.97
CA PRO A 209 10.17 -8.08 21.40
C PRO A 209 10.19 -7.47 19.99
N GLN A 210 9.17 -7.74 19.18
CA GLN A 210 9.03 -7.18 17.84
C GLN A 210 8.82 -5.66 17.89
N ALA A 211 7.85 -5.17 18.67
CA ALA A 211 7.58 -3.74 18.78
C ALA A 211 8.79 -2.97 19.33
N LEU A 212 9.51 -3.55 20.30
CA LEU A 212 10.74 -2.96 20.83
C LEU A 212 11.86 -2.89 19.78
N LEU A 213 11.99 -3.92 18.94
CA LEU A 213 12.98 -3.95 17.86
C LEU A 213 12.65 -2.92 16.78
N GLU A 214 11.39 -2.81 16.37
CA GLU A 214 10.94 -1.84 15.37
C GLU A 214 11.19 -0.39 15.84
N GLU A 215 10.88 -0.09 17.10
CA GLU A 215 11.14 1.22 17.69
C GLU A 215 12.65 1.52 17.79
N ALA A 216 13.44 0.53 18.20
CA ALA A 216 14.91 0.67 18.28
C ALA A 216 15.54 0.89 16.89
N LEU A 217 15.04 0.21 15.85
CA LEU A 217 15.49 0.40 14.47
C LEU A 217 15.11 1.78 13.94
N ARG A 218 13.88 2.24 14.20
CA ARG A 218 13.43 3.58 13.85
C ARG A 218 14.33 4.65 14.47
N LEU A 219 14.55 4.57 15.79
CA LEU A 219 15.43 5.51 16.50
C LEU A 219 16.87 5.46 15.99
N ALA A 220 17.40 4.28 15.67
CA ALA A 220 18.74 4.14 15.12
C ALA A 220 18.88 4.81 13.73
N LEU A 221 17.84 4.69 12.88
CA LEU A 221 17.81 5.34 11.57
C LEU A 221 17.70 6.86 11.70
N ASP A 222 16.88 7.35 12.64
CA ASP A 222 16.71 8.79 12.89
C ASP A 222 17.99 9.43 13.47
N LEU A 223 18.70 8.72 14.35
CA LEU A 223 19.93 9.21 14.99
C LEU A 223 21.15 9.18 14.05
N GLY A 224 21.16 8.28 13.08
CA GLY A 224 22.30 8.03 12.20
C GLY A 224 23.58 7.56 12.93
N PRO A 225 24.69 7.35 12.20
CA PRO A 225 25.91 6.74 12.76
C PRO A 225 26.53 7.53 13.92
N ALA A 226 26.54 8.87 13.83
CA ALA A 226 27.10 9.74 14.86
C ALA A 226 26.25 9.75 16.14
N GLY A 227 24.92 9.75 16.00
CA GLY A 227 23.99 9.68 17.14
C GLY A 227 24.08 8.35 17.86
N ILE A 228 24.19 7.23 17.12
CA ILE A 228 24.42 5.90 17.70
C ILE A 228 25.74 5.84 18.47
N ALA A 229 26.82 6.43 17.93
CA ALA A 229 28.12 6.44 18.60
C ALA A 229 28.07 7.20 19.94
N ARG A 230 27.40 8.35 19.98
CA ARG A 230 27.18 9.11 21.23
C ARG A 230 26.33 8.31 22.23
N ALA A 231 25.22 7.72 21.78
CA ALA A 231 24.35 6.92 22.64
C ALA A 231 25.10 5.73 23.29
N ARG A 232 26.03 5.09 22.56
CA ARG A 232 26.89 4.02 23.11
C ARG A 232 27.85 4.50 24.19
N GLN A 233 28.45 5.68 24.01
CA GLN A 233 29.34 6.29 25.00
C GLN A 233 28.57 6.62 26.28
N ASP A 234 27.37 7.21 26.15
CA ASP A 234 26.50 7.54 27.27
C ASP A 234 26.00 6.30 28.03
N PHE A 235 25.76 5.20 27.33
CA PHE A 235 25.37 3.94 27.96
C PHE A 235 26.53 3.29 28.73
N SER A 236 27.75 3.42 28.21
CA SER A 236 28.96 2.87 28.82
C SER A 236 29.36 3.65 30.08
N SER A 237 29.18 4.98 30.10
CA SER A 237 29.43 5.81 31.27
C SER A 237 28.44 5.56 32.41
N ARG A 238 27.16 5.33 32.09
CA ARG A 238 26.10 4.98 33.07
C ARG A 238 26.26 3.61 33.72
N LYS A 239 27.02 2.69 33.10
CA LYS A 239 27.29 1.35 33.64
C LYS A 239 28.51 1.31 34.57
N ALA A 240 29.33 2.36 34.55
CA ALA A 240 30.56 2.51 35.34
C ALA A 240 30.38 3.37 36.61
N SER A 241 29.18 3.94 36.82
CA SER A 241 28.74 4.62 38.05
C SER A 241 27.73 3.76 38.79
#